data_AF-A0ABD0QVM4-F1
#
_entry.id   AF-A0ABD0QVM4-F1
#
_cell.length_a   1.000
_cell.length_b   1.000
_cell.length_c   1.000
_cell.angle_alpha   90.00
_cell.angle_beta   90.00
_cell.angle_gamma   90.00
#
_symmetry.space_group_name_H-M   'P 1'
#
loop_
_entity.id
_entity.type
_entity.pdbx_description
1 polymer ?
#
loop_
_entity_poly.entity_id
_entity_poly.type
_entity_poly.pdbx_seq_one_letter_code
_entity_poly.pdbx_strand_id
1 'polypeptide(L)'
;SSMAEEGEGHRIRWQRSSTNTSSLLKSPRNRKKRRNQRGRSSQDCRLEKKEMKVRDLGLGYDSDEIVLFKYCVGTCMSARKNYDLALKVLMDNGSISSRK
;
A
#
# COMPACT_ATOMS: atom_id res chain seq x y z
N SER A 1 -24.90 40.97 -5.65
CA SER A 1 -25.08 40.17 -4.41
C SER A 1 -25.60 38.80 -4.83
N SER A 2 -24.75 37.77 -4.89
CA SER A 2 -24.36 36.86 -3.78
C SER A 2 -25.42 35.73 -3.62
N MET A 3 -25.17 34.42 -3.53
CA MET A 3 -23.96 33.61 -3.27
C MET A 3 -24.15 32.19 -3.86
N ALA A 4 -23.03 31.47 -3.99
CA ALA A 4 -22.88 30.10 -4.46
C ALA A 4 -23.48 29.05 -3.51
N GLU A 5 -23.99 27.94 -4.09
CA GLU A 5 -24.13 26.66 -3.39
C GLU A 5 -22.93 25.77 -3.73
N GLU A 6 -21.93 25.73 -2.86
CA GLU A 6 -20.87 24.72 -2.86
C GLU A 6 -21.16 23.69 -1.76
N GLY A 7 -21.74 22.56 -2.15
CA GLY A 7 -21.77 21.35 -1.33
C GLY A 7 -20.56 20.47 -1.66
N GLU A 8 -19.37 20.85 -1.19
CA GLU A 8 -18.18 20.00 -1.31
C GLU A 8 -18.30 18.80 -0.36
N GLY A 9 -18.70 17.67 -0.94
CA GLY A 9 -18.75 16.38 -0.26
C GLY A 9 -17.37 15.97 0.26
N HIS A 10 -17.24 16.02 1.59
CA HIS A 10 -16.14 15.49 2.39
C HIS A 10 -15.69 14.09 1.95
N ARG A 11 -14.65 14.01 1.11
CA ARG A 11 -13.93 12.76 0.81
C ARG A 11 -12.43 12.94 0.64
N ILE A 12 -11.78 13.72 1.51
CA ILE A 12 -10.32 13.83 1.51
C ILE A 12 -9.80 13.84 2.96
N ARG A 13 -9.73 12.69 3.62
CA ARG A 13 -8.96 12.57 4.87
C ARG A 13 -7.98 11.39 4.94
N TRP A 14 -7.99 10.49 3.95
CA TRP A 14 -7.06 9.35 3.91
C TRP A 14 -6.56 9.01 2.50
N GLN A 15 -6.19 10.01 1.70
CA GLN A 15 -5.29 9.76 0.57
C GLN A 15 -3.85 9.84 1.07
N ARG A 16 -3.19 8.69 1.26
CA ARG A 16 -1.74 8.66 1.43
C ARG A 16 -1.13 9.19 0.13
N SER A 17 -0.37 10.27 0.22
CA SER A 17 0.34 10.87 -0.90
C SER A 17 1.09 9.80 -1.68
N SER A 18 0.69 9.56 -2.93
CA SER A 18 1.50 8.79 -3.85
C SER A 18 2.77 9.61 -4.11
N THR A 19 3.91 9.15 -3.62
CA THR A 19 5.22 9.73 -3.94
C THR A 19 5.47 9.54 -5.43
N ASN A 20 5.01 10.50 -6.22
CA ASN A 20 5.27 10.58 -7.64
C ASN A 20 6.24 11.74 -7.84
N THR A 21 7.53 11.48 -7.67
CA THR A 21 8.58 12.43 -8.06
C THR A 21 9.58 11.70 -8.94
N SER A 22 9.92 12.33 -10.07
CA SER A 22 10.89 11.95 -11.11
C SER A 22 10.43 11.02 -12.26
N SER A 23 9.56 11.54 -13.13
CA SER A 23 9.71 11.25 -14.57
C SER A 23 9.13 12.37 -15.43
N LEU A 24 9.70 13.57 -15.32
CA LEU A 24 9.64 14.52 -16.42
C LEU A 24 10.59 14.02 -17.52
N LEU A 25 10.07 13.96 -18.75
CA LEU A 25 10.71 13.60 -20.01
C LEU A 25 10.84 12.08 -20.27
N LYS A 26 9.83 11.47 -20.92
CA LYS A 26 10.02 10.34 -21.85
C LYS A 26 8.82 10.18 -22.81
N SER A 27 9.17 10.19 -24.11
CA SER A 27 8.38 10.17 -25.34
C SER A 27 7.13 9.25 -25.38
N PRO A 28 6.03 9.62 -26.08
CA PRO A 28 4.72 8.96 -25.98
C PRO A 28 4.58 7.59 -26.69
N ARG A 29 5.64 7.00 -27.25
CA ARG A 29 5.51 5.81 -28.12
C ARG A 29 5.67 4.42 -27.47
N ASN A 30 5.72 4.29 -26.15
CA ASN A 30 5.86 2.96 -25.53
C ASN A 30 4.97 2.69 -24.29
N ARG A 31 3.74 3.22 -24.29
CA ARG A 31 2.77 2.99 -23.20
C ARG A 31 2.12 1.60 -23.22
N LYS A 32 2.34 0.77 -24.25
CA LYS A 32 1.58 -0.47 -24.45
C LYS A 32 2.24 -1.75 -23.91
N LYS A 33 3.50 -1.69 -23.43
CA LYS A 33 4.23 -2.89 -22.98
C LYS A 33 4.47 -3.02 -21.46
N ARG A 34 3.91 -2.13 -20.63
CA ARG A 34 4.03 -2.24 -19.15
C ARG A 34 2.77 -2.69 -18.42
N ARG A 35 1.66 -2.91 -19.13
CA ARG A 35 0.40 -3.37 -18.50
C ARG A 35 0.34 -4.90 -18.32
N ASN A 36 1.18 -5.66 -19.01
CA ASN A 36 1.14 -7.11 -19.07
C ASN A 36 2.04 -7.87 -18.07
N GLN A 37 2.63 -7.22 -17.07
CA GLN A 37 3.36 -7.90 -15.99
C GLN A 37 2.59 -8.01 -14.67
N ARG A 38 1.31 -7.60 -14.64
CA ARG A 38 0.46 -7.69 -13.44
C ARG A 38 -0.02 -9.12 -13.12
N GLY A 39 0.41 -10.12 -13.90
CA GLY A 39 0.02 -11.52 -13.74
C GLY A 39 0.94 -12.38 -12.87
N ARG A 40 1.96 -11.82 -12.22
CA ARG A 40 2.87 -12.55 -11.30
C ARG A 40 2.74 -12.12 -9.82
N SER A 41 1.85 -11.19 -9.49
CA SER A 41 1.86 -10.46 -8.20
C SER A 41 1.00 -11.10 -7.10
N SER A 42 0.84 -12.43 -7.07
CA SER A 42 0.18 -13.07 -5.92
C SER A 42 0.98 -12.89 -4.62
N GLN A 43 2.25 -12.46 -4.72
CA GLN A 43 3.18 -12.28 -3.61
C GLN A 43 3.53 -10.82 -3.27
N ASP A 44 3.08 -9.82 -4.03
CA ASP A 44 3.42 -8.42 -3.77
C ASP A 44 2.54 -7.80 -2.67
N CYS A 45 3.10 -6.83 -1.94
CA CYS A 45 2.41 -6.09 -0.89
C CYS A 45 1.19 -5.35 -1.44
N ARG A 46 0.00 -5.74 -0.97
CA ARG A 46 -1.30 -5.21 -1.39
C ARG A 46 -2.21 -5.00 -0.20
N LEU A 47 -3.23 -4.15 -0.40
CA LEU A 47 -4.25 -3.88 0.60
C LEU A 47 -5.48 -4.76 0.34
N GLU A 48 -5.77 -5.64 1.28
CA GLU A 48 -6.96 -6.48 1.28
C GLU A 48 -8.05 -5.89 2.14
N LYS A 49 -9.27 -6.38 1.93
CA LYS A 49 -10.45 -5.98 2.69
C LYS A 49 -11.21 -7.21 3.13
N LYS A 50 -11.74 -7.19 4.35
CA LYS A 50 -12.57 -8.25 4.91
C LYS A 50 -13.70 -7.63 5.73
N GLU A 51 -14.91 -8.10 5.51
CA GLU A 51 -16.04 -7.77 6.38
C GLU A 51 -15.90 -8.56 7.67
N MET A 52 -15.99 -7.88 8.80
CA MET A 52 -15.83 -8.47 10.13
C MET A 52 -16.81 -7.82 11.10
N LYS A 53 -17.29 -8.58 12.10
CA LYS A 53 -18.02 -7.99 13.21
C LYS A 53 -17.07 -7.24 14.13
N VAL A 54 -17.58 -6.23 14.82
CA VAL A 54 -16.79 -5.47 15.80
C VAL A 54 -16.24 -6.37 16.91
N ARG A 55 -17.02 -7.34 17.40
CA ARG A 55 -16.56 -8.31 18.41
C ARG A 55 -15.37 -9.17 17.96
N ASP A 56 -15.29 -9.49 16.67
CA ASP A 56 -14.23 -10.34 16.10
C ASP A 56 -12.87 -9.64 16.03
N LEU A 57 -12.81 -8.33 16.30
CA LEU A 57 -11.56 -7.57 16.36
C LEU A 57 -10.80 -7.77 17.69
N GLY A 58 -11.43 -8.38 18.71
CA GLY A 58 -10.77 -8.68 19.98
C GLY A 58 -10.45 -7.46 20.83
N LEU A 59 -11.16 -6.34 20.63
CA LEU A 59 -10.95 -5.07 21.34
C LEU A 59 -11.82 -4.90 22.60
N GLY A 60 -12.60 -5.92 22.99
CA GLY A 60 -13.45 -5.91 24.18
C GLY A 60 -14.87 -5.34 23.98
N TYR A 61 -15.30 -5.11 22.74
CA TYR A 61 -16.65 -4.66 22.41
C TYR A 61 -17.56 -5.85 22.08
N ASP A 62 -18.76 -5.88 22.64
CA ASP A 62 -19.81 -6.84 22.26
C ASP A 62 -20.82 -6.16 21.33
N SER A 63 -20.51 -6.16 20.03
CA SER A 63 -21.38 -5.61 18.99
C SER A 63 -21.37 -6.50 17.74
N ASP A 64 -22.53 -6.61 17.10
CA ASP A 64 -22.75 -7.33 15.84
C ASP A 64 -22.66 -6.43 14.59
N GLU A 65 -22.33 -5.15 14.77
CA GLU A 65 -22.07 -4.24 13.64
C GLU A 65 -20.94 -4.77 12.76
N ILE A 66 -21.13 -4.67 11.43
CA ILE A 66 -20.16 -5.15 10.44
C ILE A 66 -19.33 -3.96 9.94
N VAL A 67 -18.01 -4.10 10.03
CA VAL A 67 -17.05 -3.11 9.53
C VAL A 67 -16.22 -3.68 8.39
N LEU A 68 -15.80 -2.81 7.47
CA LEU A 68 -14.89 -3.17 6.40
C LEU A 68 -13.44 -3.02 6.86
N PHE A 69 -12.87 -4.09 7.42
CA PHE A 69 -11.49 -4.13 7.89
C PHE A 69 -10.52 -4.20 6.72
N LYS A 70 -9.49 -3.33 6.72
CA LYS A 70 -8.46 -3.30 5.68
C LYS A 70 -7.10 -3.66 6.27
N TYR A 71 -6.35 -4.50 5.58
CA TYR A 71 -5.07 -5.01 6.06
C TYR A 71 -4.08 -5.21 4.91
N CYS A 72 -2.79 -5.07 5.21
CA CYS A 72 -1.73 -5.27 4.25
C CYS A 72 -1.33 -6.75 4.21
N VAL A 73 -1.17 -7.31 3.00
CA VAL A 73 -0.75 -8.70 2.79
C VAL A 73 0.32 -8.75 1.70
N GLY A 74 1.28 -9.66 1.84
CA GLY A 74 2.29 -9.93 0.82
C GLY A 74 3.66 -9.36 1.17
N THR A 75 4.57 -9.44 0.21
CA THR A 75 5.98 -9.07 0.35
C THR A 75 6.28 -7.76 -0.38
N CYS A 76 7.15 -6.93 0.19
CA CYS A 76 7.54 -5.65 -0.41
C CYS A 76 8.75 -5.78 -1.36
N MET A 77 8.80 -6.83 -2.20
CA MET A 77 9.96 -7.10 -3.08
C MET A 77 10.26 -5.92 -4.01
N SER A 78 9.21 -5.31 -4.56
CA SER A 78 9.31 -4.20 -5.51
C SER A 78 9.74 -2.86 -4.89
N ALA A 79 9.65 -2.71 -3.57
CA ALA A 79 10.01 -1.48 -2.85
C ALA A 79 11.42 -1.52 -2.23
N ARG A 80 12.17 -2.61 -2.42
CA ARG A 80 13.53 -2.73 -1.87
C ARG A 80 14.45 -1.66 -2.42
N LYS A 81 15.17 -0.99 -1.52
CA LYS A 81 16.20 0.00 -1.82
C LYS A 81 17.58 -0.63 -1.73
N ASN A 82 18.61 0.12 -2.16
CA ASN A 82 20.01 -0.29 -2.02
C ASN A 82 20.37 -0.64 -0.57
N TYR A 83 19.78 0.07 0.40
CA TYR A 83 19.92 -0.25 1.82
C TYR A 83 19.48 -1.69 2.15
N ASP A 84 18.29 -2.10 1.69
CA ASP A 84 17.74 -3.43 1.97
C ASP A 84 18.58 -4.54 1.31
N LEU A 85 19.16 -4.24 0.14
CA LEU A 85 20.06 -5.16 -0.56
C LEU A 85 21.39 -5.32 0.19
N ALA A 86 22.01 -4.22 0.61
CA ALA A 86 23.25 -4.25 1.38
C ALA A 86 23.04 -4.94 2.73
N LEU A 87 21.96 -4.61 3.44
CA LEU A 87 21.59 -5.25 4.69
C LEU A 87 21.41 -6.76 4.53
N LYS A 88 20.73 -7.20 3.46
CA LYS A 88 20.60 -8.63 3.16
C LYS A 88 21.96 -9.32 3.04
N VAL A 89 22.90 -8.75 2.27
CA VAL A 89 24.25 -9.32 2.11
C VAL A 89 24.99 -9.38 3.45
N LEU A 90 24.90 -8.33 4.27
CA LEU A 90 25.56 -8.29 5.58
C LEU A 90 24.97 -9.32 6.56
N MET A 91 23.67 -9.59 6.47
CA MET A 91 23.01 -10.65 7.23
C MET A 91 23.41 -12.04 6.74
N ASP A 92 23.42 -12.25 5.42
CA ASP A 92 23.79 -13.52 4.80
C ASP A 92 25.26 -13.87 5.10
N ASN A 93 26.13 -12.86 5.16
CA ASN A 93 27.55 -13.00 5.53
C ASN A 93 27.78 -13.13 7.05
N GLY A 94 26.73 -13.05 7.87
CA GLY A 94 26.83 -13.15 9.34
C GLY A 94 27.50 -11.94 10.01
N SER A 95 27.74 -10.86 9.27
CA SER A 95 28.32 -9.61 9.78
C SER A 95 27.35 -8.86 10.68
N ILE A 96 26.04 -9.08 10.48
CA ILE A 96 24.97 -8.52 11.31
C ILE A 96 24.01 -9.66 11.67
N SER A 97 23.84 -9.94 12.96
CA SER A 97 22.85 -10.91 13.42
C SER A 97 21.44 -10.34 13.24
N SER A 98 20.56 -11.11 12.60
CA SER A 98 19.13 -10.91 12.78
C SER A 98 18.82 -11.12 14.26
N ARG A 99 18.19 -10.15 14.94
CA ARG A 99 17.63 -10.42 16.26
C ARG A 99 16.41 -11.32 16.05
N LYS A 100 16.44 -12.51 16.65
CA LYS A 100 15.32 -13.45 16.72
C LYS A 100 14.23 -12.90 17.62
#